data_AF-E3CES0-F1
#
_entry.id   AF-E3CES0-F1
#
_cell.length_a   1.000
_cell.length_b   1.000
_cell.length_c   1.000
_cell.angle_alpha   90.00
_cell.angle_beta   90.00
_cell.angle_gamma   90.00
#
_symmetry.space_group_name_H-M   'P 1'
#
loop_
_entity.id
_entity.type
_entity.pdbx_description
1 polymer ?
#
loop_
_entity_poly.entity_id
_entity_poly.type
_entity_poly.pdbx_seq_one_letter_code
_entity_poly.pdbx_strand_id
1 'polypeptide(L)'
;MLIQWQKLENSRLILTTFEDPRAYSQEEIRAAAKKHRLEEVNWQEFLKNWQAKGDELLIVTGSLYFLSQVRPYLLKTEKSN
;
A
#
# COMPACT_ATOMS: atom_id res chain seq x y z
N MET A 1 5.64 -2.68 14.78
CA MET A 1 6.18 -2.23 13.49
C MET A 1 5.52 -0.94 12.99
N LEU A 2 4.20 -0.87 12.78
CA LEU A 2 3.50 0.33 12.27
C LEU A 2 3.85 1.65 13.01
N ILE A 3 3.94 1.61 14.33
CA ILE A 3 4.29 2.77 15.17
C ILE A 3 5.69 3.32 14.86
N GLN A 4 6.64 2.47 14.45
CA GLN A 4 7.99 2.92 14.10
C GLN A 4 7.98 3.67 12.78
N TRP A 5 7.22 3.19 11.79
CA TRP A 5 7.07 3.86 10.50
C TRP A 5 6.34 5.20 10.62
N GLN A 6 5.35 5.31 11.52
CA GLN A 6 4.65 6.57 11.77
C GLN A 6 5.55 7.68 12.37
N LYS A 7 6.72 7.34 12.90
CA LYS A 7 7.67 8.33 13.44
C LYS A 7 8.63 8.88 12.40
N LEU A 8 8.61 8.36 11.17
CA LEU A 8 9.46 8.85 10.10
C LEU A 8 8.94 10.21 9.63
N GLU A 9 9.78 11.22 9.75
CA GLU A 9 9.50 12.55 9.22
C GLU A 9 9.37 12.52 7.69
N ASN A 10 8.53 13.42 7.15
CA ASN A 10 8.27 13.52 5.70
C ASN A 10 7.80 12.21 5.04
N SER A 11 7.13 11.34 5.81
CA SER A 11 6.57 10.09 5.30
C SER A 11 5.05 10.06 5.41
N ARG A 12 4.41 9.38 4.46
CA ARG A 12 2.98 9.07 4.48
C ARG A 12 2.82 7.56 4.52
N LEU A 13 2.23 7.06 5.60
CA LEU A 13 1.89 5.64 5.73
C LEU A 13 0.42 5.43 5.37
N ILE A 14 0.16 4.50 4.46
CA ILE A 14 -1.18 4.09 4.04
C ILE A 14 -1.33 2.58 4.26
N LEU A 15 -2.55 2.14 4.54
CA LEU A 15 -2.91 0.73 4.66
C LEU A 15 -3.75 0.30 3.46
N THR A 16 -3.65 -0.97 3.10
CA THR A 16 -4.45 -1.60 2.04
C THR A 16 -4.66 -3.06 2.41
N THR A 17 -5.63 -3.69 1.74
CA THR A 17 -5.74 -5.15 1.68
C THR A 17 -5.67 -5.64 0.23
N PHE A 18 -5.67 -6.97 0.05
CA PHE A 18 -5.65 -7.67 -1.22
C PHE A 18 -6.40 -9.01 -1.09
N GLU A 19 -6.77 -9.60 -2.22
CA GLU A 19 -7.47 -10.89 -2.25
C GLU A 19 -6.50 -12.04 -1.92
N ASP A 20 -6.47 -12.46 -0.65
CA ASP A 20 -5.87 -13.71 -0.16
C ASP A 20 -6.59 -14.12 1.15
N PRO A 21 -6.93 -15.40 1.36
CA PRO A 21 -7.65 -15.85 2.56
C PRO A 21 -6.89 -15.64 3.87
N ARG A 22 -5.58 -15.38 3.83
CA ARG A 22 -4.74 -15.09 5.00
C ARG A 22 -4.44 -13.60 5.13
N ALA A 23 -4.85 -12.77 4.17
CA ALA A 23 -4.78 -11.33 4.31
C ALA A 23 -5.86 -10.85 5.28
N TYR A 24 -5.63 -9.69 5.89
CA TYR A 24 -6.67 -9.01 6.65
C TYR A 24 -7.85 -8.68 5.75
N SER A 25 -9.06 -8.94 6.21
CA SER A 25 -10.27 -8.48 5.54
C SER A 25 -10.32 -6.95 5.46
N GLN A 26 -11.19 -6.45 4.58
CA GLN A 26 -11.46 -5.01 4.44
C GLN A 26 -11.87 -4.38 5.78
N GLU A 27 -12.69 -5.10 6.57
CA GLU A 27 -13.16 -4.63 7.88
C GLU A 27 -12.03 -4.53 8.90
N GLU A 28 -11.14 -5.53 8.93
CA GLU A 28 -9.99 -5.54 9.83
C GLU A 28 -8.98 -4.43 9.49
N ILE A 29 -8.68 -4.23 8.21
CA ILE A 29 -7.79 -3.13 7.79
C ILE A 29 -8.44 -1.78 8.10
N ARG A 30 -9.74 -1.60 7.86
CA ARG A 30 -10.44 -0.36 8.20
C ARG A 30 -10.42 -0.09 9.70
N ALA A 31 -10.59 -1.12 10.53
CA ALA A 31 -10.48 -1.01 11.99
C ALA A 31 -9.04 -0.63 12.42
N ALA A 32 -8.02 -1.24 11.82
CA ALA A 32 -6.62 -0.91 12.06
C ALA A 32 -6.28 0.52 11.64
N ALA A 33 -6.74 0.94 10.46
CA ALA A 33 -6.58 2.29 9.94
C ALA A 33 -7.18 3.34 10.90
N LYS A 34 -8.42 3.11 11.35
CA LYS A 34 -9.10 3.98 12.33
C LYS A 34 -8.34 4.03 13.66
N LYS A 35 -7.88 2.88 14.17
CA LYS A 35 -7.12 2.79 15.43
C LYS A 35 -5.81 3.58 15.39
N HIS A 36 -5.13 3.57 14.26
CA HIS A 36 -3.82 4.21 14.10
C HIS A 36 -3.88 5.58 13.40
N ARG A 37 -5.09 6.09 13.08
CA ARG A 37 -5.32 7.31 12.31
C ARG A 37 -4.58 7.30 10.96
N LEU A 38 -4.57 6.15 10.32
CA LEU A 38 -4.01 5.93 8.99
C LEU A 38 -5.14 5.92 7.95
N GLU A 39 -4.77 6.20 6.72
CA GLU A 39 -5.67 6.05 5.58
C GLU A 39 -5.68 4.60 5.10
N GLU A 40 -6.84 4.16 4.64
CA GLU A 40 -7.05 2.89 3.96
C GLU A 40 -7.35 3.19 2.48
N VAL A 41 -6.61 2.57 1.57
CA VAL A 41 -6.76 2.81 0.14
C VAL A 41 -6.89 1.50 -0.63
N ASN A 42 -7.57 1.54 -1.77
CA ASN A 42 -7.47 0.49 -2.77
C ASN A 42 -6.10 0.60 -3.46
N TRP A 43 -5.25 -0.42 -3.32
CA TRP A 43 -3.90 -0.38 -3.87
C TRP A 43 -3.85 -0.26 -5.40
N GLN A 44 -4.80 -0.84 -6.14
CA GLN A 44 -4.79 -0.78 -7.60
C GLN A 44 -5.10 0.64 -8.07
N GLU A 45 -6.13 1.27 -7.50
CA GLU A 45 -6.47 2.66 -7.79
C GLU A 45 -5.37 3.62 -7.36
N PHE A 46 -4.78 3.39 -6.18
CA PHE A 46 -3.65 4.18 -5.69
C PHE A 46 -2.47 4.10 -6.66
N LEU A 47 -2.03 2.90 -7.04
CA LEU A 47 -0.90 2.72 -7.95
C LEU A 47 -1.17 3.24 -9.35
N LYS A 48 -2.41 3.11 -9.86
CA LYS A 48 -2.80 3.63 -11.18
C LYS A 48 -2.66 5.15 -11.26
N ASN A 49 -2.99 5.84 -10.17
CA ASN A 49 -2.91 7.30 -10.09
C ASN A 49 -1.57 7.77 -9.51
N TRP A 50 -0.68 6.85 -9.15
CA TRP A 50 0.58 7.18 -8.54
C TRP A 50 1.58 7.70 -9.57
N GLN A 51 2.13 8.88 -9.32
CA GLN A 51 3.21 9.46 -10.09
C GLN A 51 4.21 10.05 -9.11
N ALA A 52 5.46 9.59 -9.18
CA ALA A 52 6.53 10.13 -8.36
C ALA A 52 6.70 11.63 -8.64
N LYS A 53 6.71 12.44 -7.57
CA LYS A 53 6.97 13.88 -7.67
C LYS A 53 8.35 14.17 -7.10
N GLY A 54 9.32 14.49 -7.96
CA GLY A 54 10.70 14.73 -7.55
C GLY A 54 11.33 13.48 -6.94
N ASP A 55 11.88 13.60 -5.73
CA ASP A 55 12.60 12.54 -5.01
C ASP A 55 11.68 11.63 -4.17
N GLU A 56 10.38 11.62 -4.47
CA GLU A 56 9.41 10.85 -3.71
C GLU A 56 9.54 9.34 -3.97
N LEU A 57 9.67 8.57 -2.89
CA LEU A 57 9.85 7.11 -2.95
C LEU A 57 8.60 6.38 -2.45
N LEU A 58 8.03 5.52 -3.30
CA LEU A 58 6.99 4.58 -2.89
C LEU A 58 7.59 3.27 -2.40
N ILE A 59 7.31 2.91 -1.14
CA ILE A 59 7.70 1.64 -0.55
C ILE A 59 6.46 0.75 -0.40
N VAL A 60 6.48 -0.41 -1.05
CA VAL A 60 5.46 -1.45 -0.88
C VAL A 60 6.04 -2.55 0.00
N THR A 61 5.38 -2.89 1.11
CA THR A 61 5.90 -3.86 2.09
C THR A 61 4.78 -4.57 2.86
N GLY A 62 5.15 -5.48 3.77
CA GLY A 62 4.25 -6.16 4.70
C GLY A 62 3.98 -7.63 4.37
N SER A 63 3.85 -7.99 3.09
CA SER A 63 3.54 -9.36 2.68
C SER A 63 4.21 -9.74 1.35
N LEU A 64 4.89 -10.89 1.33
CA LEU A 64 5.43 -11.45 0.08
C LEU A 64 4.32 -11.82 -0.92
N TYR A 65 3.16 -12.26 -0.43
CA TYR A 65 2.00 -12.54 -1.28
C TYR A 65 1.46 -11.26 -1.92
N PHE A 66 1.36 -10.17 -1.16
CA PHE A 66 0.97 -8.89 -1.70
C PHE A 66 1.95 -8.38 -2.76
N LEU A 67 3.26 -8.47 -2.49
CA LEU A 67 4.30 -8.09 -3.45
C LEU A 67 4.24 -8.91 -4.74
N SER A 68 3.84 -10.19 -4.66
CA SER A 68 3.66 -11.04 -5.83
C SER A 68 2.49 -10.60 -6.74
N GLN A 69 1.52 -9.84 -6.21
CA GLN A 69 0.43 -9.24 -6.99
C GLN A 69 0.80 -7.84 -7.51
N VAL A 70 1.44 -7.03 -6.68
CA VAL A 70 1.82 -5.64 -7.03
C VAL A 70 2.90 -5.59 -8.11
N ARG A 71 3.95 -6.42 -8.01
CA ARG A 71 5.05 -6.41 -8.98
C ARG A 71 4.59 -6.64 -10.43
N PRO A 72 3.83 -7.72 -10.75
CA PRO A 72 3.36 -7.91 -12.13
C PRO A 72 2.34 -6.85 -12.55
N TYR A 73 1.58 -6.25 -11.61
CA TYR A 73 0.68 -5.14 -11.93
C TYR A 73 1.47 -3.94 -12.47
N LEU A 74 2.53 -3.52 -11.76
CA LEU A 74 3.39 -2.41 -12.16
C LEU A 74 4.11 -2.67 -13.50
N LEU A 75 4.63 -3.89 -13.70
CA LEU A 75 5.32 -4.25 -14.95
C LEU A 75 4.38 -4.32 -16.17
N LYS A 76 3.08 -4.57 -15.96
CA LYS A 76 2.08 -4.52 -17.03
C LYS A 76 1.75 -3.09 -17.42
N THR A 77 1.59 -2.19 -16.44
CA THR A 77 1.29 -0.78 -16.69
C THR A 77 2.41 -0.07 -17.45
N GLU A 78 3.68 -0.47 -17.26
CA GLU A 78 4.79 0.08 -18.06
C GLU A 78 4.79 -0.36 -19.53
N LYS A 79 4.21 -1.52 -19.87
CA LYS A 79 4.15 -2.01 -21.25
C LYS A 79 2.99 -1.43 -22.06
N SER A 80 2.06 -0.75 -21.41
CA SER A 80 0.85 -0.18 -22.04
C SER A 80 0.90 1.34 -22.21
N ASN A 81 1.99 1.98 -21.75
CA ASN A 81 2.36 3.36 -22.05
C ASN A 81 3.51 3.38 -23.06
#